data_AF-C0D1Q7-F1
#
_entry.id   AF-C0D1Q7-F1
#
_cell.length_a   1.000
_cell.length_b   1.000
_cell.length_c   1.000
_cell.angle_alpha   90.00
_cell.angle_beta   90.00
_cell.angle_gamma   90.00
#
_symmetry.space_group_name_H-M   'P 1'
#
loop_
_entity.id
_entity.type
_entity.pdbx_description
1 polymer ?
#
loop_
_entity_poly.entity_id
_entity_poly.type
_entity_poly.pdbx_seq_one_letter_code
_entity_poly.pdbx_strand_id
1 'polypeptide(L)'
;MIKRVLSYAIPADQGGRTVEEFLRGLGYSHRLVVHLKQTPGGILAGGESVFSTYRLHPGQVLTVTLTEEEPSRNIPPADLPLAVVYEDPDILVVNKEAGIPVHPSQGHHGNTLANAASHYF
;
A
#
# COMPACT_ATOMS: atom_id res chain seq x y z
N MET A 1 0.20 -13.03 1.79
CA MET A 1 0.28 -11.68 2.39
C MET A 1 1.68 -11.16 2.20
N ILE A 2 1.88 -10.24 1.28
CA ILE A 2 3.15 -9.53 1.16
C ILE A 2 3.21 -8.52 2.31
N LYS A 3 4.35 -8.51 3.01
CA LYS A 3 4.62 -7.62 4.15
C LYS A 3 5.85 -6.81 3.79
N ARG A 4 5.68 -5.51 3.54
CA ARG A 4 6.81 -4.60 3.29
C ARG A 4 7.14 -3.84 4.56
N VAL A 5 8.39 -3.96 5.02
CA VAL A 5 8.87 -3.27 6.21
C VAL A 5 9.81 -2.16 5.79
N LEU A 6 9.52 -0.93 6.25
CA LEU A 6 10.32 0.26 5.98
C LEU A 6 10.86 0.80 7.31
N SER A 7 12.15 1.07 7.36
CA SER A 7 12.84 1.53 8.57
C SER A 7 13.50 2.88 8.35
N TYR A 8 13.27 3.80 9.27
CA TYR A 8 13.77 5.17 9.22
C TYR A 8 14.59 5.46 10.48
N ALA A 9 15.87 5.78 10.31
CA ALA A 9 16.66 6.40 11.36
C ALA A 9 16.25 7.88 11.47
N ILE A 10 15.76 8.31 12.63
CA ILE A 10 15.23 9.66 12.81
C ILE A 10 16.39 10.68 12.85
N PRO A 11 16.45 11.60 11.87
CA PRO A 11 17.48 12.64 11.84
C PRO A 11 17.34 13.63 12.99
N ALA A 12 18.43 14.33 13.33
CA ALA A 12 18.47 15.30 14.42
C ALA A 12 17.50 16.48 14.22
N ASP A 13 17.33 16.94 12.97
CA ASP A 13 16.44 18.03 12.58
C ASP A 13 14.96 17.64 12.54
N GLN A 14 14.64 16.34 12.64
CA GLN A 14 13.28 15.82 12.66
C GLN A 14 12.80 15.42 14.07
N GLY A 15 13.64 15.64 15.09
CA GLY A 15 13.29 15.39 16.48
C GLY A 15 12.09 16.21 16.95
N GLY A 16 11.28 15.62 17.83
CA GLY A 16 10.11 16.27 18.42
C GLY A 16 8.85 16.29 17.54
N ARG A 17 8.96 15.99 16.24
CA ARG A 17 7.81 15.76 15.36
C ARG A 17 7.07 14.50 15.79
N THR A 18 5.76 14.50 15.60
CA THR A 18 4.97 13.29 15.75
C THR A 18 5.28 12.30 14.62
N VAL A 19 5.05 11.00 14.86
CA VAL A 19 5.15 9.96 13.82
C VAL A 19 4.32 10.34 12.59
N GLU A 20 3.10 10.85 12.79
CA GLU A 20 2.25 11.28 11.69
C GLU A 20 2.87 12.41 10.87
N GLU A 21 3.33 13.49 11.51
CA GLU A 21 3.95 14.60 10.81
C GLU A 21 5.18 14.16 10.01
N PHE A 22 5.98 13.26 10.58
CA PHE A 22 7.15 12.69 9.91
C PHE A 22 6.74 11.87 8.68
N LEU A 23 5.83 10.89 8.82
CA LEU A 23 5.38 10.04 7.71
C LEU A 23 4.67 10.84 6.61
N ARG A 24 3.82 11.80 6.99
CA ARG A 24 3.15 12.71 6.04
C ARG A 24 4.17 13.56 5.27
N GLY A 25 5.26 13.97 5.94
CA GLY A 25 6.39 14.66 5.30
C GLY A 25 7.13 13.81 4.27
N LEU A 26 7.15 12.48 4.44
CA LEU A 26 7.70 11.53 3.46
C LEU A 26 6.73 11.18 2.32
N GLY A 27 5.54 11.79 2.29
CA GLY A 27 4.54 11.54 1.25
C GLY A 27 3.53 10.43 1.54
N TYR A 28 3.54 9.85 2.76
CA TYR A 28 2.51 8.88 3.13
C TYR A 28 1.14 9.54 3.09
N SER A 29 0.15 8.87 2.49
CA SER A 29 -1.22 9.37 2.48
C SER A 29 -1.84 9.31 3.88
N HIS A 30 -2.83 10.17 4.16
CA HIS A 30 -3.52 10.16 5.45
C HIS A 30 -4.20 8.81 5.68
N ARG A 31 -4.81 8.24 4.63
CA ARG A 31 -5.44 6.92 4.67
C ARG A 31 -4.44 5.82 5.03
N LEU A 32 -3.23 5.87 4.47
CA LEU A 32 -2.18 4.90 4.80
C LEU A 32 -1.75 5.03 6.27
N VAL A 33 -1.59 6.26 6.77
CA VAL A 33 -1.24 6.50 8.17
C VAL A 33 -2.35 6.00 9.11
N VAL A 34 -3.63 6.18 8.77
CA VAL A 34 -4.75 5.59 9.54
C VAL A 34 -4.69 4.07 9.56
N HIS A 35 -4.49 3.44 8.39
CA HIS A 35 -4.38 1.99 8.27
C HIS A 35 -3.23 1.43 9.12
N LEU A 36 -2.07 2.07 9.07
CA LEU A 36 -0.89 1.69 9.85
C LEU A 36 -1.15 1.73 11.37
N LYS A 37 -1.91 2.73 11.86
CA LYS A 37 -2.28 2.83 13.29
C LYS A 37 -3.19 1.68 13.74
N GLN A 38 -4.01 1.17 12.82
CA GLN A 38 -4.96 0.07 13.08
C GLN A 38 -4.33 -1.31 12.87
N THR A 39 -3.16 -1.36 12.23
CA THR A 39 -2.45 -2.60 11.93
C THR A 39 -1.57 -3.01 13.11
N PRO A 40 -1.71 -4.23 13.65
CA PRO A 40 -0.81 -4.75 14.69
C PRO A 40 0.65 -4.75 14.21
N GLY A 41 1.53 -4.07 14.94
CA GLY A 41 2.93 -3.87 14.53
C GLY A 41 3.11 -2.98 13.30
N GLY A 42 2.08 -2.22 12.92
CA GLY A 42 2.09 -1.27 11.80
C GLY A 42 3.05 -0.11 12.01
N ILE A 43 3.20 0.36 13.25
CA ILE A 43 4.09 1.45 13.64
C ILE A 43 4.85 1.04 14.90
N LEU A 44 6.17 0.92 14.80
CA LEU A 44 7.06 0.65 15.92
C LEU A 44 8.12 1.75 16.03
N ALA A 45 8.41 2.23 17.24
CA ALA A 45 9.51 3.16 17.49
C ALA A 45 10.47 2.53 18.52
N GLY A 46 11.71 2.28 18.11
CA GLY A 46 12.67 1.53 18.92
C GLY A 46 12.26 0.07 19.18
N GLY A 47 11.42 -0.50 18.32
CA GLY A 47 10.89 -1.87 18.46
C GLY A 47 9.55 -1.98 19.19
N GLU A 48 9.10 -0.91 19.85
CA GLU A 48 7.84 -0.89 20.61
C GLU A 48 6.69 -0.26 19.82
N SER A 49 5.47 -0.78 19.99
CA SER A 49 4.29 -0.22 19.31
C SER A 49 3.95 1.17 19.85
N VAL A 50 3.73 2.12 18.96
CA VAL A 50 3.42 3.51 19.33
C VAL A 50 2.25 4.08 18.55
N PHE A 51 1.55 5.05 19.16
CA PHE A 51 0.52 5.83 18.47
C PHE A 51 1.14 6.82 17.48
N SER A 52 0.36 7.26 16.49
CA SER A 52 0.82 8.25 15.51
C SER A 52 1.14 9.63 16.11
N THR A 53 0.60 9.91 17.29
CA THR A 53 0.86 11.13 18.08
C THR A 53 2.16 11.05 18.89
N TYR A 54 2.80 9.88 18.94
CA TYR A 54 4.10 9.71 19.59
C TYR A 54 5.13 10.64 18.95
N ARG A 55 5.92 11.33 19.80
CA ARG A 55 6.97 12.24 19.35
C ARG A 55 8.28 11.50 19.19
N LEU A 56 8.90 11.67 18.02
CA LEU A 56 10.12 10.99 17.64
C LEU A 56 11.35 11.60 18.31
N HIS A 57 12.32 10.76 18.64
CA HIS A 57 13.61 11.19 19.18
C HIS A 57 14.73 11.00 18.14
N PRO A 58 15.66 11.96 18.00
CA PRO A 58 16.84 11.79 17.17
C PRO A 58 17.60 10.48 17.45
N GLY A 59 18.04 9.80 16.39
CA GLY A 59 18.75 8.51 16.48
C GLY A 59 17.86 7.30 16.76
N GLN A 60 16.58 7.50 17.07
CA GLN A 60 15.61 6.40 17.18
C GLN A 60 15.34 5.79 15.79
N VAL A 61 14.95 4.51 15.76
CA VAL A 61 14.47 3.85 14.54
C VAL A 61 12.95 3.78 14.58
N LEU A 62 12.30 4.36 13.57
CA LEU A 62 10.88 4.17 13.29
C LEU A 62 10.73 3.08 12.24
N THR A 63 10.00 2.02 12.56
CA THR A 63 9.68 0.92 11.66
C THR A 63 8.20 0.99 11.29
N VAL A 64 7.91 0.95 10.00
CA VAL A 64 6.57 0.92 9.44
C VAL A 64 6.36 -0.39 8.70
N THR A 65 5.30 -1.10 9.06
CA THR A 65 4.92 -2.35 8.42
C THR A 65 3.70 -2.11 7.53
N LEU A 66 3.91 -2.17 6.23
CA LEU A 66 2.85 -2.15 5.23
C LEU A 66 2.35 -3.59 5.02
N THR A 67 1.07 -3.81 5.28
CA THR A 67 0.37 -5.05 4.95
C THR A 67 -0.61 -4.77 3.83
N GLU A 68 -0.61 -5.61 2.80
CA GLU A 68 -1.63 -5.56 1.76
C GLU A 68 -3.01 -5.88 2.31
N GLU A 69 -4.02 -5.20 1.78
CA GLU A 69 -5.42 -5.51 2.02
C GLU A 69 -5.80 -6.78 1.23
N GLU A 70 -6.80 -7.52 1.73
CA GLU A 70 -7.35 -8.65 0.98
C GLU A 70 -7.94 -8.18 -0.36
N PRO A 71 -7.83 -8.98 -1.43
CA PRO A 71 -8.45 -8.67 -2.71
C PRO A 71 -9.95 -8.39 -2.56
N SER A 72 -10.46 -7.45 -3.36
CA SER A 72 -11.87 -7.12 -3.32
C SER A 72 -12.72 -8.31 -3.77
N ARG A 73 -13.64 -8.76 -2.91
CA ARG A 73 -14.62 -9.82 -3.24
C ARG A 73 -15.55 -9.44 -4.40
N ASN A 74 -15.62 -8.16 -4.76
CA ASN A 74 -16.46 -7.66 -5.84
C ASN A 74 -15.78 -7.76 -7.22
N ILE A 75 -14.52 -8.19 -7.28
CA ILE A 75 -13.75 -8.35 -8.52
C ILE A 75 -13.33 -9.82 -8.62
N PRO A 76 -14.24 -10.72 -9.00
CA PRO A 76 -13.89 -12.13 -9.15
C PRO A 76 -12.79 -12.30 -10.22
N PRO A 77 -11.79 -13.17 -9.98
CA PRO A 77 -10.73 -13.41 -10.95
C PRO A 77 -11.31 -14.05 -12.22
N ALA A 78 -10.78 -13.65 -13.38
CA ALA A 78 -11.11 -14.25 -14.67
C ALA A 78 -9.85 -14.50 -15.49
N ASP A 79 -9.72 -15.70 -16.04
CA ASP A 79 -8.62 -16.09 -16.91
C ASP A 79 -8.77 -15.40 -18.29
N LEU A 80 -8.16 -14.23 -18.42
CA LEU A 80 -8.20 -13.37 -19.59
C LEU A 80 -6.78 -12.90 -19.92
N PRO A 81 -6.41 -12.78 -21.20
CA PRO A 81 -5.07 -12.37 -21.58
C PRO A 81 -4.78 -10.92 -21.14
N LEU A 82 -3.59 -10.72 -20.55
CA LEU A 82 -3.03 -9.40 -20.26
C LEU A 82 -1.80 -9.18 -21.13
N ALA A 83 -1.86 -8.19 -22.01
CA ALA A 83 -0.69 -7.75 -22.79
C ALA A 83 0.20 -6.85 -21.91
N VAL A 84 0.98 -7.45 -21.00
CA VAL A 84 1.91 -6.74 -20.11
C VAL A 84 3.07 -6.15 -20.90
N VAL A 85 3.29 -4.84 -20.76
CA VAL A 85 4.40 -4.12 -21.41
C VAL A 85 5.50 -3.71 -20.44
N TYR A 86 5.17 -3.61 -19.15
CA TYR A 86 6.12 -3.38 -18.07
C TYR A 86 5.52 -3.89 -16.76
N GLU A 87 6.35 -4.50 -15.92
CA GLU A 87 6.00 -4.95 -14.58
C GLU A 87 7.20 -4.79 -13.64
N ASP A 88 6.94 -4.22 -12.46
CA ASP A 88 7.88 -4.16 -11.34
C ASP A 88 7.14 -4.50 -10.02
N PRO A 89 7.83 -4.51 -8.86
CA PRO A 89 7.20 -4.89 -7.59
C PRO A 89 6.00 -4.02 -7.15
N ASP A 90 5.82 -2.83 -7.71
CA ASP A 90 4.80 -1.86 -7.31
C ASP A 90 3.85 -1.48 -8.46
N ILE A 91 4.24 -1.69 -9.73
CA ILE A 91 3.53 -1.19 -10.91
C ILE A 91 3.40 -2.28 -11.99
N LEU A 92 2.16 -2.47 -12.46
CA LEU A 92 1.84 -3.24 -13.66
C LEU A 92 1.34 -2.29 -14.77
N VAL A 93 1.93 -2.35 -15.95
CA VAL A 93 1.51 -1.61 -17.14
C VAL A 93 1.08 -2.59 -18.23
N VAL A 94 -0.17 -2.43 -18.70
CA VAL A 94 -0.77 -3.29 -19.72
C VAL A 94 -1.17 -2.49 -20.96
N ASN A 95 -0.92 -3.05 -22.13
CA ASN A 95 -1.43 -2.55 -23.40
C ASN A 95 -2.89 -3.03 -23.59
N LYS A 96 -3.85 -2.19 -23.19
CA LYS A 96 -5.27 -2.56 -23.22
C LYS A 96 -5.81 -2.61 -24.64
N GLU A 97 -6.37 -3.76 -25.03
CA GLU A 97 -7.09 -3.88 -26.30
C GLU A 97 -8.36 -3.01 -26.35
N ALA A 98 -8.76 -2.63 -27.56
CA ALA A 98 -10.03 -1.94 -27.80
C ALA A 98 -11.21 -2.87 -27.45
N GLY A 99 -12.28 -2.31 -26.87
CA GLY A 99 -13.48 -3.08 -26.51
C GLY A 99 -13.44 -3.79 -25.15
N ILE A 100 -12.28 -3.87 -24.48
CA ILE A 100 -12.19 -4.43 -23.11
C ILE A 100 -12.47 -3.33 -22.07
N PRO A 101 -13.48 -3.50 -21.18
CA PRO A 101 -13.72 -2.61 -20.06
C PRO A 101 -12.58 -2.67 -19.02
N VAL A 102 -12.30 -1.56 -18.35
CA VAL A 102 -11.23 -1.49 -17.33
C VAL A 102 -11.71 -2.06 -15.99
N HIS A 103 -12.86 -1.60 -15.51
CA HIS A 103 -13.43 -1.99 -14.22
C HIS A 103 -14.81 -2.63 -14.40
N PRO A 104 -15.23 -3.54 -13.50
CA PRO A 104 -16.57 -4.11 -13.50
C PRO A 104 -17.63 -3.01 -13.49
N SER A 105 -18.60 -3.11 -14.38
CA SER A 105 -19.71 -2.16 -14.49
C SER A 105 -21.00 -2.89 -14.88
N GLN A 106 -22.14 -2.20 -14.89
CA GLN A 106 -23.41 -2.83 -15.27
C GLN A 106 -23.31 -3.46 -16.67
N GLY A 107 -23.63 -4.76 -16.76
CA GLY A 107 -23.53 -5.54 -18.00
C GLY A 107 -22.13 -6.08 -18.31
N HIS A 108 -21.10 -5.75 -17.52
CA HIS A 108 -19.71 -6.15 -17.73
C HIS A 108 -19.02 -6.45 -16.40
N HIS A 109 -19.37 -7.58 -15.77
CA HIS A 109 -18.93 -7.90 -14.40
C HIS A 109 -17.73 -8.86 -14.32
N GLY A 110 -17.49 -9.66 -15.36
CA GLY A 110 -16.47 -10.73 -15.36
C GLY A 110 -15.46 -10.68 -16.50
N ASN A 111 -15.58 -9.72 -17.41
CA ASN A 111 -14.74 -9.60 -18.61
C ASN A 111 -14.02 -8.24 -18.67
N THR A 112 -13.38 -7.85 -17.57
CA THR A 112 -12.67 -6.56 -17.45
C THR A 112 -11.19 -6.75 -17.13
N LEU A 113 -10.38 -5.72 -17.38
CA LEU A 113 -8.96 -5.75 -16.99
C LEU A 113 -8.77 -5.99 -15.50
N ALA A 114 -9.64 -5.46 -14.63
CA ALA A 114 -9.54 -5.70 -13.19
C ALA A 114 -9.77 -7.18 -12.83
N ASN A 115 -10.66 -7.88 -13.54
CA ASN A 115 -10.85 -9.32 -13.34
C ASN A 115 -9.62 -10.13 -13.79
N ALA A 116 -9.03 -9.72 -14.92
CA ALA A 116 -7.80 -10.32 -15.44
C ALA A 116 -6.62 -10.11 -14.48
N ALA A 117 -6.46 -8.88 -13.97
CA ALA A 117 -5.42 -8.56 -12.98
C ALA A 117 -5.64 -9.31 -11.65
N SER A 118 -6.89 -9.48 -11.23
CA SER A 118 -7.27 -10.26 -10.04
C SER A 118 -6.97 -11.77 -10.20
N HIS A 119 -6.90 -12.29 -11.43
CA HIS A 119 -6.47 -13.67 -11.70
C HIS A 119 -4.94 -13.80 -11.78
N TYR A 120 -4.25 -12.75 -12.25
CA TYR A 120 -2.81 -12.75 -12.44
C TYR A 120 -2.01 -12.70 -11.12
N PHE A 121 -2.57 -12.09 -10.07
CA PHE A 121 -1.98 -11.96 -8.73
C PHE A 121 -2.73 -12.77 -7.67
#